data_AF-A0A537JZD1-F1
#
_entry.id   AF-A0A537JZD1-F1
#
_cell.length_a   1.000
_cell.length_b   1.000
_cell.length_c   1.000
_cell.angle_alpha   90.00
_cell.angle_beta   90.00
_cell.angle_gamma   90.00
#
_symmetry.space_group_name_H-M   'P 1'
#
loop_
_entity.id
_entity.type
_entity.pdbx_description
1 polymer ?
#
loop_
_entity_poly.entity_id
_entity_poly.type
_entity_poly.pdbx_seq_one_letter_code
_entity_poly.pdbx_strand_id
1 'polypeptide(L)'
;PTRIRTVTVMPGDVVLGKLGVVVFIPPHLAEQVVTTSEIVRLRDMFGHQRLREGKYTAGQIDARWSDEIERDFSKWLNDHINELPVPKEQIQKYLKDRTW
;
A
#
# COMPACT_ATOMS: atom_id res chain seq x y z
N PRO A 1 19.33 10.27 -21.43
CA PRO A 1 19.57 9.83 -20.03
C PRO A 1 20.17 10.98 -19.24
N THR A 2 19.57 11.34 -18.11
CA THR A 2 20.07 12.40 -17.22
C THR A 2 20.44 11.76 -15.89
N ARG A 3 21.68 11.96 -15.43
CA ARG A 3 22.14 11.41 -14.14
C ARG A 3 22.06 12.48 -13.06
N ILE A 4 21.38 12.16 -11.97
CA ILE A 4 21.31 13.00 -10.77
C ILE A 4 21.93 12.21 -9.63
N ARG A 5 23.14 12.60 -9.21
CA ARG A 5 23.96 11.85 -8.24
C ARG A 5 24.11 10.39 -8.65
N THR A 6 23.56 9.46 -7.87
CA THR A 6 23.60 8.00 -8.10
C THR A 6 22.41 7.48 -8.90
N VAL A 7 21.42 8.32 -9.20
CA VAL A 7 20.19 7.92 -9.92
C VAL A 7 20.31 8.25 -11.40
N THR A 8 19.90 7.33 -12.26
CA THR A 8 19.81 7.54 -13.71
C THR A 8 18.34 7.70 -14.09
N VAL A 9 18.01 8.84 -14.73
CA VAL A 9 16.66 9.18 -15.15
C VAL A 9 16.56 9.07 -16.67
N MET A 10 15.51 8.42 -17.15
CA MET A 10 15.18 8.30 -18.57
C MET A 10 13.95 9.15 -18.91
N PRO A 11 13.84 9.65 -20.16
CA PRO A 11 12.59 10.22 -20.63
C PRO A 11 11.45 9.21 -20.48
N GLY A 12 10.35 9.63 -19.87
CA GLY A 12 9.20 8.76 -19.57
C GLY A 12 9.15 8.24 -18.13
N ASP A 13 10.18 8.45 -17.32
CA ASP A 13 10.11 8.14 -15.89
C ASP A 13 9.08 9.04 -15.19
N VAL A 14 8.32 8.44 -14.27
CA VAL A 14 7.38 9.15 -13.41
C VAL A 14 8.15 9.75 -12.25
N VAL A 15 7.96 11.05 -12.02
CA VAL A 15 8.63 11.79 -10.94
C VAL A 15 7.64 12.07 -9.82
N LEU A 16 7.90 11.51 -8.63
CA LEU A 16 7.11 11.78 -7.43
C LEU A 16 7.89 12.70 -6.48
N GLY A 17 7.37 13.90 -6.24
CA GLY A 17 7.92 14.85 -5.27
C GLY A 17 7.06 14.95 -4.02
N LYS A 18 7.66 14.75 -2.83
CA LYS A 18 6.98 14.99 -1.55
C LYS A 18 7.98 15.43 -0.47
N LEU A 19 7.67 16.52 0.24
CA LEU A 19 8.37 17.02 1.43
C LEU A 19 9.91 16.90 1.37
N GLY A 20 10.52 17.48 0.34
CA GLY A 20 11.98 17.53 0.19
C GLY A 20 12.62 16.28 -0.43
N VAL A 21 11.83 15.26 -0.75
CA VAL A 21 12.28 14.06 -1.46
C VAL A 21 11.72 14.02 -2.87
N VAL A 22 12.55 13.61 -3.82
CA VAL A 22 12.15 13.32 -5.20
C VAL A 22 12.50 11.87 -5.50
N VAL A 23 11.52 11.09 -5.94
CA VAL A 23 11.67 9.69 -6.34
C VAL A 23 11.37 9.57 -7.83
N PHE A 24 12.25 8.85 -8.54
CA PHE A 24 12.08 8.54 -9.96
C PHE A 24 11.62 7.08 -10.08
N ILE A 25 10.49 6.87 -10.76
CA ILE A 25 9.88 5.55 -10.95
C ILE A 25 9.94 5.21 -12.44
N PRO A 26 10.60 4.11 -12.83
CA PRO A 26 10.62 3.66 -14.22
C PRO A 26 9.20 3.42 -14.75
N PRO A 27 8.89 3.78 -16.01
CA PRO A 27 7.52 3.75 -16.53
C PRO A 27 6.92 2.34 -16.51
N HIS A 28 7.71 1.31 -16.78
CA HIS A 28 7.26 -0.08 -16.78
C HIS A 28 6.96 -0.64 -15.38
N LEU A 29 7.44 0.02 -14.31
CA LEU A 29 7.15 -0.36 -12.92
C LEU A 29 6.11 0.55 -12.27
N ALA A 30 5.73 1.66 -12.91
CA ALA A 30 4.85 2.64 -12.31
C ALA A 30 3.50 2.03 -11.90
N GLU A 31 2.91 1.19 -12.74
CA GLU A 31 1.64 0.50 -12.44
C GLU A 31 1.75 -0.42 -11.21
N GLN A 32 2.83 -1.22 -11.14
CA GLN A 32 3.07 -2.12 -10.02
C GLN A 32 3.29 -1.34 -8.72
N VAL A 33 4.04 -0.24 -8.76
CA VAL A 33 4.29 0.63 -7.60
C VAL A 33 2.99 1.26 -7.11
N VAL A 34 2.15 1.79 -8.01
CA VAL A 34 0.86 2.37 -7.64
C VAL A 34 -0.03 1.31 -6.99
N THR A 35 -0.20 0.16 -7.63
CA THR A 35 -1.03 -0.95 -7.12
C THR A 35 -0.57 -1.40 -5.73
N THR A 36 0.74 -1.57 -5.54
CA THR A 36 1.30 -1.97 -4.25
C THR A 36 1.12 -0.88 -3.20
N SER A 37 1.29 0.40 -3.58
CA SER A 37 1.15 1.53 -2.66
C SER A 37 -0.27 1.69 -2.11
N GLU A 38 -1.29 1.38 -2.93
CA GLU A 38 -2.68 1.40 -2.50
C GLU A 38 -2.95 0.35 -1.43
N ILE A 39 -2.44 -0.88 -1.62
CA ILE A 39 -2.55 -1.96 -0.64
C ILE A 39 -1.83 -1.59 0.66
N VAL A 40 -0.61 -1.06 0.56
CA VAL A 40 0.16 -0.60 1.74
C VAL A 40 -0.62 0.47 2.51
N ARG A 41 -1.25 1.41 1.81
CA ARG A 41 -2.07 2.44 2.43
C ARG A 41 -3.29 1.87 3.17
N LEU A 42 -3.96 0.86 2.61
CA LEU A 42 -5.06 0.16 3.28
C LEU A 42 -4.59 -0.53 4.56
N ARG A 43 -3.44 -1.20 4.51
CA ARG A 43 -2.85 -1.87 5.67
C ARG A 43 -2.46 -0.87 6.77
N ASP A 44 -1.91 0.28 6.39
CA ASP A 44 -1.53 1.35 7.32
C ASP A 44 -2.76 1.96 8.01
N MET A 45 -3.85 2.23 7.26
CA MET A 45 -5.11 2.70 7.83
C MET A 45 -5.69 1.72 8.86
N PHE A 46 -5.73 0.43 8.51
CA PHE A 46 -6.15 -0.62 9.43
C PHE A 46 -5.27 -0.70 10.68
N GLY A 47 -3.95 -0.70 10.49
CA GLY A 47 -2.98 -0.77 11.58
C GLY A 47 -3.15 0.41 12.54
N HIS A 48 -3.23 1.63 12.03
CA HIS A 48 -3.43 2.83 12.83
C HIS A 48 -4.74 2.81 13.61
N GLN A 49 -5.83 2.31 13.01
CA GLN A 49 -7.10 2.14 13.72
C GLN A 49 -6.98 1.11 14.85
N ARG A 50 -6.43 -0.07 14.58
CA ARG A 50 -6.30 -1.13 15.60
C ARG A 50 -5.34 -0.77 16.73
N LEU A 51 -4.31 0.02 16.45
CA LEU A 51 -3.43 0.59 17.46
C LEU A 51 -4.18 1.56 18.38
N ARG A 52 -5.04 2.42 17.82
CA ARG A 52 -5.90 3.33 18.61
C ARG A 52 -6.91 2.59 19.47
N GLU A 53 -7.45 1.48 18.97
CA GLU A 53 -8.38 0.61 19.70
C GLU A 53 -7.67 -0.28 20.73
N GLY A 54 -6.32 -0.33 20.73
CA GLY A 54 -5.54 -1.16 21.64
C GLY A 54 -5.66 -2.67 21.41
N LYS A 55 -6.22 -3.08 20.26
CA LYS A 55 -6.48 -4.49 19.94
C LYS A 55 -5.21 -5.27 19.59
N TYR A 56 -4.24 -4.60 18.95
CA TYR A 56 -2.94 -5.16 18.58
C TYR A 56 -1.81 -4.23 18.99
N THR A 57 -0.63 -4.79 19.22
CA THR A 57 0.58 -4.00 19.51
C THR A 57 1.28 -3.60 18.21
N ALA A 58 2.09 -2.52 18.25
CA ALA A 58 2.89 -2.08 17.10
C ALA A 58 3.76 -3.21 16.54
N GLY A 59 4.40 -3.99 17.42
CA GLY A 59 5.22 -5.13 17.02
C GLY A 59 4.45 -6.24 16.28
N GLN A 60 3.15 -6.42 16.54
CA GLN A 60 2.32 -7.39 15.81
C GLN A 60 1.90 -6.88 14.43
N ILE A 61 1.67 -5.58 14.30
CA ILE A 61 1.26 -4.94 13.04
C ILE A 61 2.44 -4.77 12.08
N ASP A 62 3.63 -4.47 12.61
CA ASP A 62 4.86 -4.28 11.83
C ASP A 62 5.50 -5.63 11.41
N ALA A 63 5.18 -6.71 12.10
CA ALA A 63 5.64 -8.06 11.77
C ALA A 63 4.82 -8.72 10.66
N ARG A 64 5.21 -9.96 10.30
CA ARG A 64 4.38 -10.80 9.44
C ARG A 64 3.04 -11.04 10.14
N TRP A 65 1.95 -10.66 9.48
CA TRP A 65 0.61 -10.81 10.02
C TRP A 65 0.27 -12.29 10.22
N SER A 66 -0.29 -12.61 11.39
CA SER A 66 -0.87 -13.92 11.67
C SER A 66 -2.23 -14.06 10.96
N ASP A 67 -2.68 -15.29 10.78
CA ASP A 67 -3.98 -15.60 10.14
C ASP A 67 -5.15 -14.88 10.80
N GLU A 68 -5.07 -14.62 12.11
CA GLU A 68 -6.08 -13.87 12.86
C GLU A 68 -6.15 -12.40 12.41
N ILE A 69 -5.00 -11.75 12.24
CA ILE A 69 -4.91 -10.37 11.78
C ILE A 69 -5.36 -10.28 10.32
N GLU A 70 -5.01 -11.27 9.48
CA GLU A 70 -5.44 -11.30 8.08
C GLU A 70 -6.97 -11.45 7.94
N ARG A 71 -7.60 -12.30 8.78
CA ARG A 71 -9.06 -12.41 8.83
C ARG A 71 -9.71 -11.13 9.31
N ASP A 72 -9.13 -10.49 10.32
CA ASP A 72 -9.63 -9.22 10.85
C ASP A 72 -9.52 -8.09 9.81
N PHE A 73 -8.42 -8.04 9.07
CA PHE A 73 -8.22 -7.11 7.95
C PHE A 73 -9.23 -7.35 6.83
N SER A 74 -9.50 -8.61 6.48
CA SER A 74 -10.50 -8.96 5.47
C SER A 74 -11.91 -8.53 5.87
N LYS A 75 -12.28 -8.67 7.16
CA LYS A 75 -13.55 -8.17 7.69
C LYS A 75 -13.60 -6.64 7.62
N TRP A 76 -12.55 -5.98 8.12
CA TRP A 76 -12.45 -4.53 8.11
C TRP A 76 -12.55 -3.93 6.71
N LEU A 77 -11.92 -4.56 5.71
CA LEU A 77 -12.02 -4.16 4.30
C LEU A 77 -13.46 -4.22 3.77
N ASN A 78 -14.22 -5.25 4.13
CA ASN A 78 -15.62 -5.37 3.72
C ASN A 78 -16.48 -4.29 4.40
N ASP A 79 -16.24 -4.03 5.68
CA ASP A 79 -17.00 -3.05 6.47
C ASP A 79 -16.74 -1.61 5.97
N HIS A 80 -15.52 -1.31 5.53
CA HIS A 80 -15.11 0.04 5.11
C HIS A 80 -15.04 0.23 3.58
N ILE A 81 -15.51 -0.74 2.78
CA ILE A 81 -15.34 -0.75 1.31
C ILE A 81 -15.90 0.50 0.59
N ASN A 82 -16.78 1.26 1.23
CA ASN A 82 -17.39 2.47 0.70
C ASN A 82 -16.66 3.77 1.09
N GLU A 83 -15.79 3.73 2.09
CA GLU A 83 -15.11 4.91 2.65
C GLU A 83 -13.63 4.97 2.28
N LEU A 84 -13.11 3.91 1.67
CA LEU A 84 -11.70 3.79 1.34
C LEU A 84 -11.33 4.66 0.13
N PRO A 85 -10.12 5.27 0.13
CA PRO A 85 -9.64 6.10 -0.98
C PRO A 85 -9.17 5.27 -2.19
N VAL A 86 -9.37 3.95 -2.17
CA VAL A 86 -8.92 3.01 -3.19
C VAL A 86 -10.15 2.47 -3.94
N PRO A 87 -10.10 2.35 -5.27
CA PRO A 87 -11.22 1.82 -6.05
C PRO A 87 -11.63 0.40 -5.60
N LYS A 88 -12.94 0.16 -5.54
CA LYS A 88 -13.51 -1.14 -5.13
C LYS A 88 -13.01 -2.31 -5.99
N GLU A 89 -12.80 -2.05 -7.27
CA GLU A 89 -12.27 -3.02 -8.25
C GLU A 89 -10.87 -3.51 -7.85
N GLN A 90 -10.02 -2.61 -7.37
CA GLN A 90 -8.67 -2.91 -6.92
C GLN A 90 -8.67 -3.75 -5.64
N ILE A 91 -9.58 -3.43 -4.70
CA ILE A 91 -9.78 -4.19 -3.46
C ILE A 91 -10.25 -5.61 -3.80
N GLN A 92 -11.20 -5.75 -4.73
CA GLN A 92 -11.66 -7.06 -5.19
C GLN A 92 -10.58 -7.86 -5.92
N LYS A 93 -9.74 -7.20 -6.73
CA LYS A 93 -8.60 -7.84 -7.40
C LYS A 93 -7.60 -8.37 -6.37
N TYR A 94 -7.28 -7.57 -5.35
CA TYR A 94 -6.41 -7.99 -4.25
C TYR A 94 -6.98 -9.17 -3.46
N LEU A 95 -8.28 -9.16 -3.16
CA LEU A 95 -8.95 -10.27 -2.48
C LEU A 95 -8.96 -11.55 -3.34
N LYS A 96 -9.11 -11.44 -4.67
CA LYS A 96 -9.08 -12.57 -5.61
C LYS A 96 -7.68 -13.17 -5.78
N ASP A 97 -6.65 -12.35 -5.88
CA ASP A 97 -5.27 -12.84 -6.00
C ASP A 97 -4.79 -13.53 -4.71
N ARG A 98 -5.44 -13.25 -3.57
CA ARG A 98 -5.19 -13.91 -2.29
C ARG A 98 -6.12 -15.07 -1.96
N THR A 99 -7.10 -15.41 -2.81
CA THR A 99 -7.90 -16.65 -2.64
C THR A 99 -7.04 -17.89 -2.96
N TRP A 100 -6.30 -18.34 -1.94
CA TRP A 100 -5.85 -19.70 -1.60
C TRP A 100 -6.17 -20.80 -2.62
#